data_AF-A0A3B8ML53-F1
#
_entry.id   AF-A0A3B8ML53-F1
#
_cell.length_a   1.000
_cell.length_b   1.000
_cell.length_c   1.000
_cell.angle_alpha   90.00
_cell.angle_beta   90.00
_cell.angle_gamma   90.00
#
_symmetry.space_group_name_H-M   'P 1'
#
loop_
_entity.id
_entity.type
_entity.pdbx_description
1 polymer ?
#
loop_
_entity_poly.entity_id
_entity_poly.type
_entity_poly.pdbx_seq_one_letter_code
_entity_poly.pdbx_strand_id
1 'polypeptide(L)'
;MDVRTIRGRIREIREGKEIKSVEMARKLRMSAPYYSQIENGSRRLSADHLVRIAKILDVSLGELSGEFAGFPDLDGKKFKYVLPVNNAKVYKALARVFDEEAPRTGSDWVLFLTKAQRAVKRAG
;
A
#
# COMPACT_ATOMS: atom_id res chain seq x y z
N MET A 1 7.18 12.39 -7.82
CA MET A 1 7.28 11.23 -6.91
C MET A 1 8.75 11.02 -6.60
N ASP A 2 9.17 11.18 -5.34
CA ASP A 2 10.60 11.14 -4.96
C ASP A 2 10.97 9.75 -4.44
N VAL A 3 12.06 9.17 -4.95
CA VAL A 3 12.61 7.88 -4.50
C VAL A 3 13.02 7.93 -3.02
N ARG A 4 13.25 9.13 -2.46
CA ARG A 4 13.45 9.34 -1.02
C ARG A 4 12.22 8.91 -0.20
N THR A 5 11.01 9.17 -0.68
CA THR A 5 9.75 8.81 -0.01
C THR A 5 9.54 7.30 0.06
N ILE A 6 9.94 6.57 -0.99
CA ILE A 6 9.81 5.10 -1.06
C ILE A 6 10.73 4.41 -0.05
N ARG A 7 11.95 4.93 0.12
CA ARG A 7 12.92 4.39 1.08
C ARG A 7 12.46 4.55 2.53
N GLY A 8 11.90 5.71 2.86
CA GLY A 8 11.27 5.94 4.17
C GLY A 8 10.19 4.91 4.47
N ARG A 9 9.29 4.66 3.51
CA ARG A 9 8.24 3.64 3.65
C ARG A 9 8.74 2.21 3.82
N ILE A 10 9.77 1.83 3.05
CA ILE A 10 10.40 0.51 3.21
C ILE A 10 10.87 0.34 4.66
N ARG A 11 11.53 1.37 5.20
CA ARG A 11 12.03 1.37 6.58
C ARG A 11 10.88 1.30 7.60
N GLU A 12 9.87 2.15 7.46
CA GLU A 12 8.70 2.20 8.35
C GLU A 12 7.97 0.85 8.42
N ILE A 13 7.65 0.26 7.27
CA ILE A 13 6.95 -1.04 7.20
C ILE A 13 7.84 -2.15 7.77
N ARG A 14 9.15 -2.13 7.46
CA ARG A 14 10.10 -3.11 7.99
C ARG A 14 10.15 -3.05 9.52
N GLU A 15 10.28 -1.86 10.10
CA GLU A 15 10.33 -1.65 11.55
C GLU A 15 8.99 -2.01 12.22
N GLY A 16 7.86 -1.65 11.60
CA GLY A 16 6.53 -2.05 12.07
C GLY A 16 6.27 -3.57 12.05
N LYS A 17 7.01 -4.32 11.23
CA LYS A 17 7.01 -5.80 11.21
C LYS A 17 8.11 -6.41 12.10
N GLU A 18 8.80 -5.59 12.90
CA GLU A 18 9.92 -6.00 13.76
C GLU A 18 11.09 -6.68 13.02
N ILE A 19 11.20 -6.46 11.71
CA ILE A 19 12.27 -7.02 10.88
C ILE A 19 13.51 -6.14 11.03
N LYS A 20 14.62 -6.72 11.53
CA LYS A 20 15.89 -5.98 11.62
C LYS A 20 16.50 -5.78 10.24
N SER A 21 17.22 -4.69 10.03
CA SER A 21 17.93 -4.41 8.75
C SER A 21 18.85 -5.56 8.31
N VAL A 22 19.56 -6.17 9.26
CA VAL A 22 20.40 -7.37 9.02
C VAL A 22 19.58 -8.58 8.59
N GLU A 23 18.40 -8.77 9.16
CA GLU A 23 17.49 -9.85 8.78
C GLU A 23 16.94 -9.62 7.36
N MET A 24 16.55 -8.38 7.04
CA MET A 24 16.10 -8.00 5.72
C MET A 24 17.17 -8.27 4.66
N ALA A 25 18.42 -7.89 4.94
CA ALA A 25 19.57 -8.18 4.08
C ALA A 25 19.74 -9.69 3.83
N ARG A 26 19.62 -10.50 4.90
CA ARG A 26 19.65 -11.97 4.81
C ARG A 26 18.53 -12.52 3.93
N LYS A 27 17.28 -12.07 4.10
CA LYS A 27 16.13 -12.49 3.27
C LYS A 27 16.32 -12.09 1.80
N LEU A 28 16.97 -10.96 1.55
CA LEU A 28 17.34 -10.48 0.22
C LEU A 28 18.64 -11.09 -0.32
N ARG A 29 19.29 -12.03 0.40
CA ARG A 29 20.57 -12.64 0.00
C ARG A 29 21.64 -11.58 -0.36
N MET A 30 21.74 -10.53 0.44
CA MET A 30 22.73 -9.46 0.31
C MET A 30 23.45 -9.20 1.64
N SER A 31 24.59 -8.52 1.60
CA SER A 31 25.28 -8.12 2.83
C SER A 31 24.52 -6.99 3.54
N ALA A 32 24.63 -6.95 4.87
CA ALA A 32 24.00 -5.91 5.68
C ALA A 32 24.43 -4.48 5.27
N PRO A 33 25.71 -4.20 4.98
CA PRO A 33 26.12 -2.89 4.45
C PRO A 33 25.46 -2.57 3.10
N TYR A 34 25.32 -3.54 2.21
CA TYR A 34 24.72 -3.33 0.89
C TYR A 34 23.24 -2.94 1.00
N TYR A 35 22.48 -3.66 1.84
CA TYR A 35 21.08 -3.31 2.11
C TYR A 35 20.96 -1.92 2.77
N SER A 36 21.79 -1.63 3.77
CA SER A 36 21.80 -0.33 4.46
C SER A 36 22.05 0.82 3.49
N GLN A 37 22.96 0.65 2.53
CA GLN A 37 23.19 1.66 1.48
C GLN A 37 21.96 1.85 0.58
N ILE A 38 21.21 0.79 0.28
CA ILE A 38 19.96 0.88 -0.50
C ILE A 38 18.90 1.65 0.29
N GLU A 39 18.67 1.28 1.55
CA GLU A 39 17.64 1.83 2.43
C GLU A 39 17.93 3.32 2.76
N ASN A 40 19.19 3.68 3.01
CA ASN A 40 19.59 5.06 3.30
C ASN A 40 19.85 5.92 2.06
N GLY A 41 19.82 5.32 0.87
CA GLY A 41 19.89 6.03 -0.41
C GLY A 41 21.29 6.31 -0.97
N SER A 42 22.36 5.87 -0.30
CA SER A 42 23.72 5.92 -0.84
C SER A 42 23.96 4.89 -1.97
N ARG A 43 23.04 3.93 -2.15
CA ARG A 43 22.98 3.02 -3.30
C ARG A 43 21.61 3.08 -3.99
N ARG A 44 21.63 2.84 -5.30
CA ARG A 44 20.45 2.82 -6.16
C ARG A 44 19.47 1.72 -5.71
N LEU A 45 18.21 2.11 -5.49
CA LEU A 45 17.08 1.20 -5.37
C LEU A 45 16.60 0.83 -6.78
N SER A 46 16.72 -0.43 -7.17
CA SER A 46 16.30 -0.92 -8.49
C SER A 46 14.85 -1.44 -8.45
N ALA A 47 14.26 -1.66 -9.62
CA ALA A 47 12.94 -2.29 -9.74
C ALA A 47 12.94 -3.73 -9.18
N ASP A 48 14.01 -4.50 -9.42
CA ASP A 48 14.18 -5.84 -8.83
C ASP A 48 14.19 -5.78 -7.30
N HIS A 49 14.95 -4.84 -6.73
CA HIS A 49 14.97 -4.63 -5.27
C HIS A 49 13.57 -4.34 -4.75
N LEU A 50 12.82 -3.46 -5.41
CA LEU A 50 11.44 -3.12 -5.00
C LEU A 50 10.52 -4.32 -4.99
N VAL A 51 10.50 -5.14 -6.05
CA VAL A 51 9.65 -6.34 -6.13
C VAL A 51 9.98 -7.33 -5.02
N ARG A 52 11.27 -7.54 -4.76
CA ARG A 52 11.73 -8.50 -3.74
C ARG A 52 11.48 -7.99 -2.32
N ILE A 53 11.68 -6.70 -2.08
CA ILE A 53 11.37 -6.04 -0.82
C ILE A 53 9.87 -6.11 -0.54
N ALA A 54 9.02 -5.80 -1.53
CA ALA A 54 7.57 -5.90 -1.42
C ALA A 54 7.12 -7.31 -1.03
N LYS A 55 7.70 -8.34 -1.66
CA LYS A 55 7.43 -9.74 -1.34
C LYS A 55 7.83 -10.11 0.09
N ILE A 56 9.00 -9.67 0.56
CA ILE A 56 9.48 -9.98 1.92
C ILE A 56 8.65 -9.25 2.98
N LEU A 57 8.30 -8.00 2.68
CA LEU A 57 7.46 -7.19 3.54
C LEU A 57 5.98 -7.51 3.39
N ASP A 58 5.59 -8.47 2.55
CA ASP A 58 4.20 -8.87 2.28
C ASP A 58 3.27 -7.65 2.05
N VAL A 59 3.66 -6.83 1.07
CA VAL A 59 2.95 -5.63 0.62
C VAL A 59 3.02 -5.50 -0.90
N SER A 60 2.15 -4.68 -1.48
CA SER A 60 2.17 -4.32 -2.89
C SER A 60 3.21 -3.23 -3.22
N LEU A 61 3.56 -3.10 -4.50
CA LEU A 61 4.39 -1.97 -4.96
C LEU A 61 3.70 -0.61 -4.76
N GLY A 62 2.37 -0.58 -4.80
CA GLY A 62 1.59 0.63 -4.47
C GLY A 62 1.80 1.07 -3.02
N GLU A 63 1.86 0.11 -2.09
CA GLU A 63 2.13 0.38 -0.67
C GLU A 63 3.55 0.90 -0.42
N LEU A 64 4.57 0.36 -1.09
CA LEU A 64 5.93 0.89 -0.97
C LEU A 64 6.07 2.28 -1.61
N SER A 65 5.38 2.51 -2.72
CA SER A 65 5.63 3.66 -3.58
C SER A 65 5.03 4.97 -3.04
N GLY A 66 4.04 4.92 -2.14
CA GLY A 66 3.29 6.13 -1.80
C GLY A 66 1.88 6.12 -2.38
N GLU A 67 1.66 5.36 -3.45
CA GLU A 67 0.38 5.35 -4.19
C GLU A 67 -0.76 4.71 -3.40
N PHE A 68 -0.43 3.95 -2.35
CA PHE A 68 -1.34 3.61 -1.26
C PHE A 68 -1.17 4.64 -0.14
N ALA A 69 -2.00 5.68 -0.12
CA ALA A 69 -2.13 6.57 1.03
C ALA A 69 -3.00 5.90 2.10
N GLY A 70 -2.54 4.75 2.62
CA GLY A 70 -3.26 3.95 3.61
C GLY A 70 -4.57 3.37 3.08
N PHE A 71 -5.10 2.42 3.83
CA PHE A 71 -6.55 2.39 3.93
C PHE A 71 -6.94 3.70 4.61
N PRO A 72 -7.98 4.38 4.13
CA PRO A 72 -8.63 5.42 4.89
C PRO A 72 -8.90 4.82 6.27
N ASP A 73 -8.56 5.51 7.37
CA ASP A 73 -8.97 5.05 8.69
C ASP A 73 -10.49 4.83 8.62
N LEU A 74 -10.90 3.56 8.67
CA LEU A 74 -12.29 3.16 8.52
C LEU A 74 -13.02 3.21 9.86
N ASP A 75 -12.55 4.06 10.77
CA ASP A 75 -13.00 4.19 12.15
C ASP A 75 -13.08 2.80 12.84
N GLY A 76 -12.06 1.97 12.63
CA GLY A 76 -12.00 0.61 13.21
C GLY A 76 -12.93 -0.44 12.59
N LYS A 77 -13.64 -0.15 11.49
CA LYS A 77 -14.55 -1.12 10.84
C LYS A 77 -13.81 -2.13 9.97
N LYS A 78 -14.08 -3.43 10.18
CA LYS A 78 -13.59 -4.54 9.35
C LYS A 78 -14.60 -4.86 8.25
N PHE A 79 -14.23 -4.68 6.98
CA PHE A 79 -15.03 -5.13 5.83
C PHE A 79 -14.48 -6.45 5.27
N LYS A 80 -15.38 -7.42 5.02
CA LYS A 80 -15.06 -8.76 4.51
C LYS A 80 -14.38 -8.75 3.13
N TYR A 81 -14.65 -7.71 2.34
CA TYR A 81 -13.99 -7.42 1.08
C TYR A 81 -13.66 -5.94 1.06
N VAL A 82 -12.38 -5.61 1.21
CA VAL A 82 -11.91 -4.31 0.75
C VAL A 82 -11.53 -4.55 -0.69
N LEU A 83 -12.42 -4.14 -1.61
CA LEU A 83 -12.12 -4.15 -3.04
C LEU A 83 -10.72 -3.53 -3.23
N PRO A 84 -9.88 -4.01 -4.15
CA PRO A 84 -8.62 -3.36 -4.50
C PRO A 84 -8.94 -2.02 -5.19
N VAL A 85 -9.40 -1.06 -4.39
CA VAL A 85 -9.86 0.28 -4.78
C VAL A 85 -8.71 1.24 -5.02
N ASN A 86 -7.48 0.76 -4.92
CA ASN A 86 -6.25 1.52 -5.16
C ASN A 86 -5.88 1.64 -6.64
N ASN A 87 -6.76 1.23 -7.56
CA ASN A 87 -6.62 1.53 -8.97
C ASN A 87 -7.58 2.66 -9.34
N ALA A 88 -7.05 3.82 -9.71
CA ALA A 88 -7.86 4.97 -10.14
C ALA A 88 -8.85 4.62 -11.28
N LYS A 89 -8.55 3.60 -12.10
CA LYS A 89 -9.47 3.08 -13.12
C LYS A 89 -10.65 2.34 -12.50
N VAL A 90 -10.42 1.57 -11.44
CA VAL A 90 -11.48 0.86 -10.68
C VAL A 90 -12.37 1.87 -9.97
N TYR A 91 -11.79 2.88 -9.31
CA TYR A 91 -12.57 3.95 -8.70
C TYR A 91 -13.43 4.70 -9.74
N LYS A 92 -12.85 5.16 -10.85
CA LYS A 92 -13.61 5.85 -11.92
C LYS A 92 -14.72 4.97 -12.49
N ALA A 93 -14.52 3.66 -12.56
CA ALA A 93 -15.55 2.73 -13.01
C ALA A 93 -16.68 2.61 -11.96
N LEU A 94 -16.35 2.37 -10.69
CA LEU A 94 -17.35 2.22 -9.62
C LEU A 94 -18.13 3.52 -9.37
N ALA A 95 -17.46 4.68 -9.39
CA ALA A 95 -18.09 5.99 -9.26
C ALA A 95 -19.14 6.25 -10.34
N ARG A 96 -18.86 5.84 -11.59
CA ARG A 96 -19.83 5.92 -12.68
C ARG A 96 -20.99 4.94 -12.51
N VAL A 97 -20.70 3.72 -12.06
CA VAL A 97 -21.72 2.67 -11.85
C VAL A 97 -22.67 3.04 -10.71
N PHE A 98 -22.16 3.69 -9.67
CA PHE A 98 -22.93 4.05 -8.48
C PHE A 98 -23.35 5.52 -8.41
N ASP A 99 -22.97 6.34 -9.38
CA ASP A 99 -23.22 7.79 -9.45
C ASP A 99 -22.79 8.54 -8.18
N GLU A 100 -21.58 8.26 -7.71
CA GLU A 100 -21.04 8.82 -6.45
C GLU A 100 -19.70 9.52 -6.70
N GLU A 101 -19.43 10.58 -5.92
CA GLU A 101 -18.16 11.31 -5.94
C GLU A 101 -17.00 10.50 -5.32
N ALA A 102 -15.77 10.95 -5.64
CA ALA A 102 -14.57 10.26 -5.21
C ALA A 102 -14.37 10.41 -3.73
N PRO A 103 -14.17 9.30 -2.98
CA PRO A 103 -13.82 9.41 -1.58
C PRO A 103 -12.48 10.15 -1.45
N ARG A 104 -12.44 11.21 -0.64
CA ARG A 104 -11.26 12.05 -0.46
C ARG A 104 -10.62 11.83 0.90
N THR A 105 -11.38 11.34 1.88
CA THR A 105 -10.99 11.15 3.28
C THR A 105 -11.35 9.77 3.83
N GLY A 106 -10.74 9.41 4.99
CA GLY A 106 -11.13 8.29 5.87
C GLY A 106 -12.61 7.94 5.85
N SER A 107 -13.40 8.91 6.32
CA SER A 107 -14.85 8.79 6.50
C SER A 107 -15.62 8.72 5.18
N ASP A 108 -15.15 9.39 4.11
CA ASP A 108 -15.78 9.29 2.78
C ASP A 108 -15.73 7.85 2.27
N TRP A 109 -14.62 7.16 2.53
CA TRP A 109 -14.45 5.78 2.12
C TRP A 109 -15.33 4.82 2.90
N VAL A 110 -15.51 5.03 4.21
CA VAL A 110 -16.48 4.26 5.01
C VAL A 110 -17.88 4.40 4.43
N LEU A 111 -18.28 5.64 4.10
CA LEU A 111 -19.59 5.93 3.52
C LEU A 111 -19.75 5.28 2.14
N PHE A 112 -18.77 5.46 1.26
CA PHE A 112 -18.75 4.91 -0.09
C PHE A 112 -18.85 3.38 -0.10
N LEU A 113 -18.00 2.69 0.66
CA LEU A 113 -18.02 1.22 0.73
C LEU A 113 -19.33 0.69 1.33
N THR A 114 -19.88 1.39 2.33
CA THR A 114 -21.18 1.03 2.93
C THR A 114 -22.31 1.15 1.91
N LYS A 115 -22.32 2.22 1.11
CA LYS A 115 -23.31 2.42 0.04
C LYS A 115 -23.16 1.38 -1.07
N ALA A 116 -21.95 1.17 -1.57
CA ALA A 116 -21.66 0.17 -2.59
C ALA A 116 -22.09 -1.24 -2.15
N GLN A 117 -21.81 -1.62 -0.90
CA GLN A 117 -22.24 -2.90 -0.34
C GLN A 117 -23.77 -3.04 -0.29
N ARG A 118 -24.49 -1.97 0.03
CA ARG A 118 -25.96 -1.95 0.00
C ARG A 118 -26.50 -2.07 -1.42
N ALA A 119 -25.88 -1.41 -2.39
CA ALA A 119 -26.28 -1.49 -3.80
C ALA A 119 -26.13 -2.93 -4.32
N VAL A 120 -25.00 -3.58 -4.04
CA VAL A 120 -24.75 -4.99 -4.42
C VAL A 120 -25.78 -5.93 -3.79
N LYS A 121 -26.10 -5.75 -2.50
CA LYS A 121 -27.12 -6.55 -1.80
C LYS A 121 -28.56 -6.35 -2.31
N ARG A 122 -28.84 -5.27 -3.03
CA ARG A 122 -30.16 -5.01 -3.63
C ARG A 122 -30.26 -5.54 -5.05
N ALA A 123 -29.12 -5.76 -5.71
CA ALA A 123 -29.03 -6.21 -7.10
C ALA A 123 -28.90 -7.73 -7.25
N GLY A 124 -28.65 -8.46 -6.16
CA GLY A 124 -28.69 -9.92 -6.09
C GLY A 124 -29.75 -10.37 -5.10
#